data_AF-A0A959RJB9-F1
#
_entry.id   AF-A0A959RJB9-F1
#
_cell.length_a   1.000
_cell.length_b   1.000
_cell.length_c   1.000
_cell.angle_alpha   90.00
_cell.angle_beta   90.00
_cell.angle_gamma   90.00
#
_symmetry.space_group_name_H-M   'P 1'
#
loop_
_entity.id
_entity.type
_entity.pdbx_description
1 polymer ?
#
loop_
_entity_poly.entity_id
_entity_poly.type
_entity_poly.pdbx_seq_one_letter_code
_entity_poly.pdbx_strand_id
1 'polypeptide(L)'
;MADIFDRLLKNYGPIGQYRERAHGYFAFPKLEGEIKSRMLFRGKEMIVWSLNNYLGLANHPEVRKADTDATAEYGLAYPMGARMMSGNTSYHEQLENELAAFVKKEDAILVNYGYQGMVSLIDVLCGRHDVIVYDAESHACIIDGLRLHPGHRYVYKHNDLEDCEKQLHRASALIEKHGAGGILLITEGVFGMAG
;
A
#
# COMPACT_ATOMS: atom_id res chain seq x y z
N MET A 1 30.25 -23.68 -4.49
CA MET A 1 29.60 -22.38 -4.25
C MET A 1 28.87 -22.05 -5.55
N ALA A 2 27.54 -21.98 -5.55
CA ALA A 2 26.79 -21.61 -6.76
C ALA A 2 26.66 -20.09 -6.78
N ASP A 3 26.91 -19.47 -7.93
CA ASP A 3 26.71 -18.04 -8.11
C ASP A 3 25.23 -17.70 -7.83
N ILE A 4 24.97 -16.52 -7.26
CA ILE A 4 23.60 -16.13 -6.88
C ILE A 4 22.68 -16.02 -8.10
N PHE A 5 23.21 -15.68 -9.27
CA PHE A 5 22.49 -15.60 -10.54
C PHE A 5 22.26 -16.97 -11.17
N ASP A 6 23.13 -17.96 -10.94
CA ASP A 6 22.93 -19.33 -11.43
C ASP A 6 21.63 -19.95 -10.91
N ARG A 7 21.18 -19.52 -9.72
CA ARG A 7 19.91 -19.97 -9.13
C ARG A 7 18.71 -19.52 -9.96
N LEU A 8 18.79 -18.35 -10.59
CA LEU A 8 17.71 -17.79 -11.41
C LEU A 8 17.50 -18.60 -12.70
N LEU A 9 18.58 -19.16 -13.25
CA LEU A 9 18.52 -20.01 -14.45
C LEU A 9 17.86 -21.37 -14.17
N LYS A 10 18.03 -21.89 -12.94
CA LYS A 10 17.51 -23.19 -12.52
C LYS A 10 16.11 -23.10 -11.90
N ASN A 11 15.78 -21.98 -11.28
CA ASN A 11 14.51 -21.75 -10.61
C ASN A 11 14.06 -20.29 -10.81
N TYR A 12 13.11 -20.09 -11.72
CA TYR A 12 12.52 -18.77 -11.99
C TYR A 12 11.54 -18.30 -10.91
N GLY A 13 11.38 -19.07 -9.83
CA GLY A 13 10.50 -18.77 -8.72
C GLY A 13 9.01 -18.98 -9.03
N PRO A 14 8.13 -18.68 -8.06
CA PRO A 14 6.70 -19.00 -8.13
C PRO A 14 5.95 -18.31 -9.26
N ILE A 15 6.40 -17.12 -9.70
CA ILE A 15 5.80 -16.41 -10.83
C ILE A 15 6.45 -16.87 -12.15
N GLY A 16 7.77 -17.11 -12.14
CA GLY A 16 8.52 -17.42 -13.34
C GLY A 16 8.12 -18.74 -14.00
N GLN A 17 7.59 -19.71 -13.24
CA GLN A 17 7.01 -20.94 -13.79
C GLN A 17 5.83 -20.69 -14.75
N TYR A 18 5.16 -19.53 -14.65
CA TYR A 18 4.02 -19.18 -15.50
C TYR A 18 4.38 -18.21 -16.63
N ARG A 19 5.64 -17.78 -16.75
CA ARG A 19 6.04 -16.65 -17.61
C ARG A 19 5.58 -16.80 -19.07
N GLU A 20 5.71 -18.00 -19.64
CA GLU A 20 5.40 -18.28 -21.06
C GLU A 20 3.90 -18.17 -21.36
N ARG A 21 3.05 -18.38 -20.36
CA ARG A 21 1.58 -18.37 -20.51
C ARG A 21 0.94 -17.09 -19.99
N ALA A 22 1.57 -16.45 -19.01
CA ALA A 22 1.02 -15.28 -18.35
C ALA A 22 1.38 -13.99 -19.09
N HIS A 23 2.60 -13.86 -19.59
CA HIS A 23 3.10 -12.58 -20.11
C HIS A 23 2.27 -12.04 -21.29
N GLY A 24 1.87 -10.78 -21.21
CA GLY A 24 1.05 -10.09 -22.19
C GLY A 24 -0.45 -10.42 -22.12
N TYR A 25 -0.87 -11.37 -21.28
CA TYR A 25 -2.28 -11.73 -21.09
C TYR A 25 -2.71 -11.65 -19.62
N PHE A 26 -2.26 -12.59 -18.78
CA PHE A 26 -2.58 -12.60 -17.35
C PHE A 26 -1.61 -11.76 -16.51
N ALA A 27 -0.37 -11.61 -16.99
CA ALA A 27 0.64 -10.74 -16.40
C ALA A 27 1.04 -9.69 -17.43
N PHE A 28 1.16 -8.43 -17.01
CA PHE A 28 1.46 -7.30 -17.88
C PHE A 28 0.50 -7.17 -19.08
N PRO A 29 -0.83 -7.21 -18.88
CA PRO A 29 -1.78 -6.98 -19.97
C PRO A 29 -1.60 -5.56 -20.53
N LYS A 30 -1.68 -5.43 -21.85
CA LYS A 30 -1.64 -4.14 -22.54
C LYS A 30 -3.08 -3.69 -22.83
N LEU A 31 -3.65 -2.99 -21.87
CA LEU A 31 -4.93 -2.29 -22.07
C LEU A 31 -4.63 -0.95 -22.74
N GLU A 32 -5.42 -0.62 -23.76
CA GLU A 32 -5.23 0.57 -24.59
C GLU A 32 -6.48 1.47 -24.55
N GLY A 33 -6.26 2.78 -24.66
CA GLY A 33 -7.29 3.82 -24.60
C GLY A 33 -7.49 4.41 -23.21
N GLU A 34 -8.55 5.19 -23.06
CA GLU A 34 -8.94 5.80 -21.78
C GLU A 34 -9.37 4.73 -20.75
N ILE A 35 -8.98 4.92 -19.49
CA ILE A 35 -9.48 4.14 -18.36
C ILE A 35 -11.00 4.28 -18.25
N LYS A 36 -11.73 3.20 -18.53
CA LYS A 36 -13.20 3.11 -18.45
C LYS A 36 -13.65 1.64 -18.36
N SER A 37 -14.96 1.40 -18.26
CA SER A 37 -15.54 0.04 -18.15
C SER A 37 -15.38 -0.82 -19.40
N ARG A 38 -15.00 -0.25 -20.54
CA ARG A 38 -14.64 -0.96 -21.77
C ARG A 38 -13.33 -0.43 -22.35
N MET A 39 -12.32 -1.27 -22.54
CA MET A 39 -11.02 -0.87 -23.08
C MET A 39 -10.59 -1.79 -24.21
N LEU A 40 -9.62 -1.36 -25.02
CA LEU A 40 -9.05 -2.19 -26.07
C LEU A 40 -8.01 -3.13 -25.45
N PHE A 41 -8.12 -4.42 -25.75
CA PHE A 41 -7.15 -5.43 -25.40
C PHE A 41 -6.90 -6.32 -26.61
N ARG A 42 -5.66 -6.33 -27.10
CA ARG A 42 -5.25 -7.09 -28.30
C ARG A 42 -6.14 -6.78 -29.52
N GLY A 43 -6.44 -5.51 -29.74
CA GLY A 43 -7.25 -5.05 -30.87
C GLY A 43 -8.75 -5.34 -30.74
N LYS A 44 -9.24 -5.82 -29.59
CA LYS A 44 -10.66 -6.08 -29.34
C LYS A 44 -11.14 -5.27 -28.15
N GLU A 45 -12.33 -4.68 -28.26
CA GLU A 45 -12.97 -4.05 -27.12
C GLU A 45 -13.43 -5.11 -26.12
N MET A 46 -13.07 -4.92 -24.86
CA MET A 46 -13.37 -5.84 -23.76
C MET A 46 -13.98 -5.06 -22.60
N ILE A 47 -14.89 -5.70 -21.86
CA ILE A 47 -15.35 -5.18 -20.57
C ILE A 47 -14.22 -5.36 -19.54
N VAL A 48 -13.95 -4.33 -18.75
CA VAL A 48 -12.86 -4.31 -17.77
C VAL A 48 -13.40 -4.46 -16.35
N TRP A 49 -13.00 -5.53 -15.67
CA TRP A 49 -13.35 -5.84 -14.27
C TRP A 49 -12.13 -5.88 -13.33
N SER A 50 -10.96 -5.43 -13.80
CA SER A 50 -9.68 -5.65 -13.13
C SER A 50 -9.00 -4.36 -12.64
N LEU A 51 -9.71 -3.23 -12.62
CA LEU A 51 -9.16 -1.93 -12.24
C LEU A 51 -9.77 -1.44 -10.93
N ASN A 52 -8.97 -0.77 -10.12
CA ASN A 52 -9.41 -0.13 -8.87
C ASN A 52 -10.06 1.25 -9.11
N ASN A 53 -10.71 1.45 -10.26
CA ASN A 53 -11.40 2.69 -10.62
C ASN A 53 -12.86 2.66 -10.15
N TYR A 54 -13.07 2.39 -8.85
CA TYR A 54 -14.38 2.07 -8.28
C TYR A 54 -15.45 3.14 -8.54
N LEU A 55 -15.06 4.41 -8.47
CA LEU A 55 -15.95 5.57 -8.66
C LEU A 55 -15.90 6.15 -10.08
N GLY A 56 -15.10 5.58 -10.99
CA GLY A 56 -14.96 6.10 -12.34
C GLY A 56 -14.19 7.42 -12.46
N LEU A 57 -13.45 7.83 -11.41
CA LEU A 57 -12.81 9.15 -11.35
C LEU A 57 -11.56 9.30 -12.22
N ALA A 58 -10.94 8.20 -12.65
CA ALA A 58 -9.68 8.23 -13.41
C ALA A 58 -9.67 9.13 -14.66
N ASN A 59 -10.84 9.37 -15.27
CA ASN A 59 -10.99 10.28 -16.42
C ASN A 59 -12.09 11.33 -16.21
N HIS A 60 -12.44 11.62 -14.96
CA HIS A 60 -13.46 12.63 -14.68
C HIS A 60 -13.02 13.99 -15.25
N PRO A 61 -13.89 14.73 -15.98
CA PRO A 61 -13.50 15.97 -16.66
C PRO A 61 -12.86 17.01 -15.73
N GLU A 62 -13.37 17.13 -14.50
CA GLU A 62 -12.85 18.08 -13.51
C GLU A 62 -11.44 17.69 -13.01
N VAL A 63 -11.17 16.39 -12.82
CA VAL A 63 -9.84 15.90 -12.42
C VAL A 63 -8.83 16.18 -13.53
N ARG A 64 -9.19 15.84 -14.78
CA ARG A 64 -8.33 16.10 -15.95
C ARG A 64 -8.06 17.59 -16.15
N LYS A 65 -9.07 18.44 -15.88
CA LYS A 65 -8.92 19.89 -15.96
C LYS A 65 -7.95 20.38 -14.88
N ALA A 66 -8.10 19.93 -13.63
CA ALA A 66 -7.20 20.28 -12.53
C ALA A 66 -5.73 19.90 -12.85
N ASP A 67 -5.50 18.69 -13.36
CA ASP A 67 -4.16 18.25 -13.79
C ASP A 67 -3.60 19.12 -14.93
N THR A 68 -4.44 19.48 -15.91
CA THR A 68 -4.05 20.31 -17.06
C THR A 68 -3.66 21.72 -16.62
N ASP A 69 -4.48 22.34 -15.77
CA ASP A 69 -4.25 23.70 -15.27
C ASP A 69 -3.00 23.75 -14.39
N ALA A 70 -2.86 22.80 -13.45
CA ALA A 70 -1.69 22.71 -12.58
C ALA A 70 -0.39 22.47 -13.38
N THR A 71 -0.44 21.62 -14.41
CA THR A 71 0.71 21.39 -15.31
C THR A 71 1.07 22.64 -16.09
N ALA A 72 0.09 23.39 -16.59
CA ALA A 72 0.33 24.64 -17.32
C ALA A 72 0.93 25.73 -16.42
N GLU A 73 0.49 25.80 -15.15
CA GLU A 73 0.94 26.82 -14.20
C GLU A 73 2.31 26.49 -13.58
N TYR A 74 2.53 25.23 -13.18
CA TYR A 74 3.67 24.85 -12.35
C TYR A 74 4.67 23.92 -13.05
N GLY A 75 4.27 23.30 -14.17
CA GLY A 75 5.01 22.19 -14.77
C GLY A 75 4.97 20.92 -13.92
N LEU A 76 5.77 19.92 -14.30
CA LEU A 76 5.75 18.58 -13.66
C LEU A 76 6.79 18.42 -12.53
N ALA A 77 7.63 19.42 -12.32
CA ALA A 77 8.76 19.34 -11.38
C ALA A 77 8.59 20.22 -10.14
N TYR A 78 7.54 21.04 -10.10
CA TYR A 78 7.27 21.93 -8.97
C TYR A 78 6.34 21.25 -7.95
N PRO A 79 6.58 21.42 -6.64
CA PRO A 79 7.83 21.86 -6.03
C PRO A 79 8.90 20.75 -6.10
N MET A 80 10.18 21.11 -6.16
CA MET A 80 11.26 20.11 -6.19
C MET A 80 11.93 19.98 -4.83
N GLY A 81 11.93 18.77 -4.28
CA GLY A 81 12.63 18.42 -3.03
C GLY A 81 11.79 17.54 -2.11
N ALA A 82 12.37 17.12 -0.99
CA ALA A 82 11.61 16.48 0.08
C ALA A 82 10.67 17.49 0.74
N ARG A 83 9.51 17.04 1.26
CA ARG A 83 8.54 17.87 1.99
C ARG A 83 9.17 18.63 3.16
N MET A 84 10.11 18.00 3.87
CA MET A 84 10.85 18.62 4.98
C MET A 84 11.77 19.78 4.54
N MET A 85 12.09 19.85 3.24
CA MET A 85 13.00 20.84 2.67
C MET A 85 12.21 21.80 1.76
N SER A 86 12.45 21.78 0.46
CA SER A 86 11.85 22.68 -0.54
C SER A 86 10.63 22.11 -1.26
N GLY A 87 10.18 20.90 -0.89
CA GLY A 87 9.11 20.17 -1.58
C GLY A 87 7.69 20.42 -1.07
N ASN A 88 7.48 21.34 -0.13
CA ASN A 88 6.16 21.60 0.46
C ASN A 88 5.50 22.83 -0.16
N THR A 89 4.17 22.79 -0.37
CA THR A 89 3.38 23.95 -0.85
C THR A 89 2.09 24.08 -0.04
N SER A 90 1.45 25.24 -0.13
CA SER A 90 0.13 25.48 0.45
C SER A 90 -0.93 24.48 -0.03
N TYR A 91 -0.81 23.95 -1.25
CA TYR A 91 -1.73 22.94 -1.76
C TYR A 91 -1.55 21.56 -1.13
N HIS A 92 -0.32 21.21 -0.71
CA HIS A 92 -0.11 19.98 0.06
C HIS A 92 -0.79 20.09 1.43
N GLU A 93 -0.57 21.20 2.14
CA GLU A 93 -1.19 21.46 3.45
C GLU A 93 -2.71 21.58 3.34
N GLN A 94 -3.22 22.21 2.27
CA GLN A 94 -4.66 22.27 2.01
C GLN A 94 -5.24 20.86 1.86
N LEU A 95 -4.63 20.01 1.03
CA LEU A 95 -5.09 18.64 0.81
C LEU A 95 -5.01 17.82 2.11
N GLU A 96 -3.96 17.98 2.91
CA GLU A 96 -3.82 17.34 4.23
C GLU A 96 -4.97 17.73 5.16
N ASN A 97 -5.28 19.02 5.26
CA ASN A 97 -6.40 19.52 6.07
C ASN A 97 -7.76 19.00 5.57
N GLU A 98 -7.99 19.02 4.25
CA GLU A 98 -9.23 18.51 3.65
C GLU A 98 -9.41 17.01 3.87
N LEU A 99 -8.34 16.22 3.73
CA LEU A 99 -8.35 14.78 4.00
C LEU A 99 -8.59 14.48 5.48
N ALA A 100 -7.89 15.18 6.39
CA ALA A 100 -8.08 15.04 7.83
C ALA A 100 -9.53 15.33 8.22
N ALA A 101 -10.11 16.41 7.69
CA ALA A 101 -11.52 16.75 7.91
C ALA A 101 -12.47 15.69 7.35
N PHE A 102 -12.21 15.19 6.14
CA PHE A 102 -13.02 14.16 5.49
C PHE A 102 -13.08 12.86 6.32
N VAL A 103 -11.95 12.41 6.85
CA VAL A 103 -11.87 11.20 7.69
C VAL A 103 -12.08 11.46 9.20
N LYS A 104 -12.39 12.71 9.58
CA LYS A 104 -12.62 13.15 10.96
C LYS A 104 -11.44 12.84 11.89
N LYS A 105 -10.24 13.20 11.46
CA LYS A 105 -8.99 13.13 12.23
C LYS A 105 -8.44 14.52 12.49
N GLU A 106 -7.57 14.62 13.50
CA GLU A 106 -6.98 15.88 13.93
C GLU A 106 -6.03 16.45 12.87
N ASP A 107 -5.31 15.58 12.15
CA ASP A 107 -4.35 15.96 11.12
C ASP A 107 -4.14 14.80 10.12
N ALA A 108 -3.47 15.07 9.00
CA ALA A 108 -3.05 14.10 8.00
C ALA A 108 -1.69 14.49 7.39
N ILE A 109 -0.95 13.48 6.92
CA ILE A 109 0.34 13.68 6.23
C ILE A 109 0.33 12.94 4.90
N LEU A 110 0.70 13.64 3.82
CA LEU A 110 0.83 13.03 2.50
C LEU A 110 2.15 12.26 2.37
N VAL A 111 2.04 11.09 1.74
CA VAL A 111 3.15 10.22 1.37
C VAL A 111 3.02 9.86 -0.11
N ASN A 112 4.11 9.44 -0.75
CA ASN A 112 4.16 9.28 -2.21
C ASN A 112 3.16 8.24 -2.74
N TYR A 113 2.96 7.14 -2.00
CA TYR A 113 1.98 6.10 -2.31
C TYR A 113 1.76 5.19 -1.09
N GLY A 114 0.61 4.49 -1.07
CA GLY A 114 0.16 3.73 0.11
C GLY A 114 1.12 2.66 0.61
N TYR A 115 1.84 1.98 -0.30
CA TYR A 115 2.80 0.94 0.11
C TYR A 115 3.94 1.52 0.95
N GLN A 116 4.63 2.56 0.45
CA GLN A 116 5.69 3.23 1.20
C GLN A 116 5.15 3.89 2.47
N GLY A 117 3.94 4.47 2.41
CA GLY A 117 3.25 5.02 3.57
C GLY A 117 3.14 4.02 4.72
N MET A 118 2.63 2.81 4.45
CA MET A 118 2.47 1.78 5.48
C MET A 118 3.80 1.30 6.06
N VAL A 119 4.81 1.11 5.22
CA VAL A 119 6.15 0.71 5.68
C VAL A 119 6.74 1.78 6.61
N SER A 120 6.68 3.06 6.21
CA SER A 120 7.18 4.17 7.02
C SER A 120 6.38 4.39 8.31
N LEU A 121 5.06 4.18 8.28
CA LEU A 121 4.21 4.29 9.46
C LEU A 121 4.59 3.27 10.54
N ILE A 122 4.82 2.02 10.14
CA ILE A 122 5.23 0.97 11.08
C ILE A 122 6.61 1.28 11.67
N ASP A 123 7.56 1.69 10.82
CA ASP A 123 8.94 2.01 11.23
C ASP A 123 9.00 3.20 12.21
N VAL A 124 8.20 4.25 11.99
CA VAL A 124 8.21 5.44 12.86
C VAL A 124 7.46 5.24 14.18
N LEU A 125 6.41 4.41 14.18
CA LEU A 125 5.59 4.19 15.38
C LEU A 125 6.17 3.12 16.31
N CYS A 126 6.80 2.08 15.78
CA CYS A 126 7.18 0.90 16.54
C CYS A 126 8.70 0.78 16.70
N GLY A 127 9.16 0.77 17.95
CA GLY A 127 10.53 0.45 18.33
C GLY A 127 10.69 -1.00 18.81
N ARG A 128 11.92 -1.39 19.17
CA ARG A 128 12.27 -2.77 19.58
C ARG A 128 11.48 -3.33 20.78
N HIS A 129 10.84 -2.47 21.58
CA HIS A 129 10.06 -2.87 22.76
C HIS A 129 8.57 -2.99 22.46
N ASP A 130 8.11 -2.53 21.30
CA ASP A 130 6.71 -2.58 20.90
C ASP A 130 6.38 -3.93 20.25
N VAL A 131 5.11 -4.34 20.39
CA VAL A 131 4.60 -5.59 19.84
C VAL A 131 3.53 -5.29 18.79
N ILE A 132 3.66 -5.89 17.61
CA ILE A 132 2.66 -5.75 16.56
C ILE A 132 1.78 -6.99 16.52
N VAL A 133 0.46 -6.82 16.50
CA VAL A 133 -0.53 -7.88 16.26
C VAL A 133 -1.19 -7.62 14.92
N TYR A 134 -1.26 -8.61 14.04
CA TYR A 134 -1.76 -8.39 12.67
C TYR A 134 -2.46 -9.61 12.05
N ASP A 135 -3.33 -9.36 11.07
CA ASP A 135 -4.11 -10.38 10.36
C ASP A 135 -3.22 -11.22 9.42
N ALA A 136 -3.42 -12.53 9.38
CA ALA A 136 -2.67 -13.45 8.53
C ALA A 136 -2.72 -13.13 7.03
N GLU A 137 -3.79 -12.47 6.55
CA GLU A 137 -3.97 -12.08 5.14
C GLU A 137 -3.71 -10.60 4.87
N SER A 138 -3.00 -9.92 5.79
CA SER A 138 -2.60 -8.53 5.61
C SER A 138 -1.82 -8.28 4.31
N HIS A 139 -2.06 -7.14 3.70
CA HIS A 139 -1.43 -6.68 2.47
C HIS A 139 0.09 -6.66 2.58
N ALA A 140 0.77 -6.92 1.46
CA ALA A 140 2.23 -7.07 1.42
C ALA A 140 3.00 -5.86 1.98
N CYS A 141 2.46 -4.64 1.89
CA CYS A 141 3.10 -3.45 2.47
C CYS A 141 3.15 -3.49 4.01
N ILE A 142 2.14 -4.06 4.67
CA ILE A 142 2.15 -4.29 6.11
C ILE A 142 3.24 -5.31 6.41
N ILE A 143 3.21 -6.46 5.72
CA ILE A 143 4.18 -7.55 5.91
C ILE A 143 5.63 -7.06 5.77
N ASP A 144 5.92 -6.21 4.79
CA ASP A 144 7.27 -5.67 4.61
C ASP A 144 7.63 -4.64 5.68
N GLY A 145 6.69 -3.83 6.17
CA GLY A 145 6.90 -3.00 7.36
C GLY A 145 7.21 -3.86 8.61
N LEU A 146 6.47 -4.97 8.81
CA LEU A 146 6.73 -5.90 9.90
C LEU A 146 8.11 -6.58 9.81
N ARG A 147 8.68 -6.73 8.61
CA ARG A 147 10.03 -7.28 8.42
C ARG A 147 11.13 -6.30 8.81
N LEU A 148 10.85 -5.00 8.77
CA LEU A 148 11.77 -3.95 9.24
C LEU A 148 11.66 -3.73 10.76
N HIS A 149 10.49 -3.99 11.35
CA HIS A 149 10.26 -3.89 12.79
C HIS A 149 11.20 -4.81 13.60
N PRO A 150 12.05 -4.26 14.49
CA PRO A 150 12.99 -5.06 15.29
C PRO A 150 12.34 -5.72 16.52
N GLY A 151 11.09 -5.37 16.86
CA GLY A 151 10.38 -5.90 18.02
C GLY A 151 9.64 -7.22 17.76
N HIS A 152 8.79 -7.60 18.70
CA HIS A 152 8.01 -8.83 18.59
C HIS A 152 6.76 -8.63 17.74
N ARG A 153 6.27 -9.72 17.13
CA ARG A 153 5.00 -9.71 16.39
C ARG A 153 4.22 -11.00 16.60
N TYR A 154 2.90 -10.87 16.69
CA TYR A 154 1.97 -11.99 16.66
C TYR A 154 1.04 -11.88 15.45
N VAL A 155 0.82 -13.01 14.80
CA VAL A 155 -0.15 -13.13 13.71
C VAL A 155 -1.40 -13.80 14.27
N TYR A 156 -2.57 -13.29 13.91
CA TYR A 156 -3.85 -13.96 14.18
C TYR A 156 -4.47 -14.46 12.87
N LYS A 157 -5.25 -15.53 12.95
CA LYS A 157 -5.94 -16.11 11.78
C LYS A 157 -6.86 -15.09 11.12
N HIS A 158 -6.96 -15.16 9.80
CA HIS A 158 -7.75 -14.21 9.02
C HIS A 158 -9.19 -14.06 9.55
N ASN A 159 -9.57 -12.84 9.90
CA ASN A 159 -10.90 -12.48 10.39
C ASN A 159 -11.40 -13.29 11.62
N ASP A 160 -10.47 -13.78 12.44
CA ASP A 160 -10.75 -14.54 13.67
C ASP A 160 -10.56 -13.66 14.91
N LEU A 161 -11.67 -13.15 15.47
CA LEU A 161 -11.65 -12.29 16.65
C LEU A 161 -11.16 -13.01 17.91
N GLU A 162 -11.46 -14.30 18.07
CA GLU A 162 -11.02 -15.07 19.24
C GLU A 162 -9.51 -15.28 19.22
N ASP A 163 -8.94 -15.57 18.05
CA ASP A 163 -7.49 -15.68 17.90
C ASP A 163 -6.81 -14.31 18.02
N CYS A 164 -7.42 -13.24 17.50
CA CYS A 164 -6.94 -11.87 17.68
C CYS A 164 -6.84 -11.50 19.18
N GLU A 165 -7.90 -11.74 19.96
CA GLU A 165 -7.91 -11.49 21.40
C GLU A 165 -6.85 -12.33 22.13
N LYS A 166 -6.67 -13.60 21.76
CA LYS A 166 -5.60 -14.45 22.31
C LYS A 166 -4.21 -13.87 22.01
N GLN A 167 -3.96 -13.37 20.80
CA GLN A 167 -2.67 -12.75 20.46
C GLN A 167 -2.46 -11.42 21.19
N LEU A 168 -3.51 -10.61 21.38
CA LEU A 168 -3.45 -9.39 22.18
C LEU A 168 -3.07 -9.68 23.64
N HIS A 169 -3.67 -10.69 24.28
CA HIS A 169 -3.29 -11.09 25.64
C HIS A 169 -1.82 -11.51 25.73
N ARG A 170 -1.31 -12.22 24.73
CA ARG A 170 0.12 -12.60 24.68
C ARG A 170 1.03 -11.37 24.52
N ALA A 171 0.63 -10.41 23.69
CA ALA A 171 1.32 -9.14 23.53
C ALA A 171 1.36 -8.34 24.83
N SER A 172 0.22 -8.24 25.53
CA SER A 172 0.13 -7.58 26.84
C SER A 172 1.05 -8.22 27.88
N ALA A 173 1.01 -9.55 28.00
CA ALA A 173 1.88 -10.27 28.94
C ALA A 173 3.38 -10.08 28.63
N LEU A 174 3.76 -9.96 27.35
CA LEU A 174 5.13 -9.70 26.95
C LEU A 174 5.59 -8.29 27.34
N ILE A 175 4.74 -7.28 27.10
CA ILE A 175 5.00 -5.89 27.48
C ILE A 175 5.10 -5.74 29.00
N GLU A 176 4.17 -6.34 29.76
CA GLU A 176 4.20 -6.35 31.22
C GLU A 176 5.49 -6.97 31.76
N LYS A 177 5.93 -8.08 31.17
CA LYS A 177 7.20 -8.73 31.54
C LYS A 177 8.42 -7.85 31.25
N HIS A 178 8.40 -7.08 30.17
CA HIS A 178 9.50 -6.18 29.81
C HIS A 178 9.44 -4.84 30.55
N GLY A 179 8.27 -4.45 31.06
CA GLY A 179 8.04 -3.17 31.73
C GLY A 179 8.11 -1.96 30.80
N ALA A 180 8.02 -2.16 29.48
CA ALA A 180 8.12 -1.10 28.47
C ALA A 180 7.48 -1.53 27.14
N GLY A 181 7.08 -0.53 26.33
CA GLY A 181 6.50 -0.71 25.00
C GLY A 181 4.98 -0.62 24.95
N GLY A 182 4.43 -0.68 23.74
CA GLY A 182 3.02 -0.66 23.42
C GLY A 182 2.63 -1.74 22.41
N ILE A 183 1.32 -1.89 22.18
CA ILE A 183 0.76 -2.82 21.20
C ILE A 183 0.18 -2.02 20.03
N LEU A 184 0.62 -2.35 18.81
CA LEU A 184 -0.03 -1.88 17.59
C LEU A 184 -0.82 -3.03 16.96
N LEU A 185 -2.14 -2.92 16.90
CA LEU A 185 -3.01 -3.84 16.15
C LEU A 185 -3.19 -3.31 14.72
N ILE A 186 -2.88 -4.12 13.72
CA ILE A 186 -3.02 -3.76 12.30
C ILE A 186 -4.00 -4.72 11.63
N THR A 187 -5.02 -4.17 10.97
CA THR A 187 -5.98 -4.90 10.15
C THR A 187 -6.44 -4.04 8.98
N GLU A 188 -7.09 -4.65 7.99
CA GLU A 188 -7.60 -3.96 6.81
C GLU A 188 -9.12 -3.80 6.88
N GLY A 189 -9.61 -2.66 6.40
CA GLY A 189 -11.05 -2.41 6.33
C GLY A 189 -11.75 -3.30 5.30
N VAL A 190 -11.07 -3.58 4.17
CA VAL A 190 -11.50 -4.51 3.12
C VAL A 190 -10.27 -5.25 2.62
N PHE A 191 -10.33 -6.57 2.55
CA PHE A 191 -9.20 -7.40 2.15
C PHE A 191 -9.21 -7.57 0.62
N GLY A 192 -8.23 -6.99 -0.07
CA GLY A 192 -8.25 -6.86 -1.52
C GLY A 192 -8.36 -8.16 -2.33
N MET A 193 -8.00 -9.30 -1.74
CA MET A 193 -8.11 -10.62 -2.39
C MET A 193 -9.47 -11.31 -2.17
N ALA A 194 -10.14 -11.02 -1.06
CA ALA A 194 -11.40 -11.66 -0.66
C ALA A 194 -12.64 -10.80 -1.00
N GLY A 195 -12.47 -9.48 -1.10
CA GLY A 195 -13.56 -8.51 -1.21
C GLY A 195 -14.21 -8.24 0.14
#